data_AF-V9W995-F1
#
_entry.id   AF-V9W995-F1
#
_cell.length_a   1.000
_cell.length_b   1.000
_cell.length_c   1.000
_cell.angle_alpha   90.00
_cell.angle_beta   90.00
_cell.angle_gamma   90.00
#
_symmetry.space_group_name_H-M   'P 1'
#
loop_
_entity.id
_entity.type
_entity.pdbx_description
1 polymer ?
#
loop_
_entity_poly.entity_id
_entity_poly.type
_entity_poly.pdbx_seq_one_letter_code
_entity_poly.pdbx_strand_id
1 'polypeptide(L)'
;MRISNMLHFTENHRFYVFRDFSLSSLEYKMLTMIYQPMIGGLAISVYHTLYQQLQGDQVGYSPLEQQRRLFFAMDIDPGERGRKMFIEQASKLEAVGLLQTCRKFVSEDEDYLYAYTLFRPLSPPEFFQNQHLTLLLRDKVGKYMLLSLRDELLLDEAPELKTANSENISVPFYDIFRLNTQTIDYELEQVLYESSAARQMERMDVVSKGFQFADILMRFPRGSRNRVYVEDLKNRPEHMISINLVARKYNLTLQETCRLLDEDGMFTEEGELLVDGLQYKANLYYRQGKKREEERERSISRDAELTVIQGKDREGETEQSVQMEYYLAVPQLLQGECNDHQYNYILKNEPYTFVLKKFFPHGSVPDGVMDIFEKIDLNYKLKEEVINVLIHYIYVDRRSWTKASIEAVASDMLGKQILTYEQAVEYVRERQRYKEQAAAKAAAAKNKGRGGRNTRGQTKQQKPQIPIVQPAVQQAELTDEELQRIIQKARRLDEKFK
;
A
#
# COMPACT_ATOMS: atom_id res chain seq x y z
N MET A 1 20.46 5.95 -28.39
CA MET A 1 21.29 4.75 -28.19
C MET A 1 22.75 5.17 -28.20
N ARG A 2 23.41 5.22 -27.03
CA ARG A 2 24.82 5.63 -26.93
C ARG A 2 25.73 4.39 -27.02
N ILE A 3 26.19 4.08 -28.22
CA ILE A 3 27.18 3.02 -28.46
C ILE A 3 28.49 3.67 -28.89
N SER A 4 29.53 3.50 -28.09
CA SER A 4 30.87 4.04 -28.39
C SER A 4 31.65 3.17 -29.39
N ASN A 5 31.43 1.86 -29.38
CA ASN A 5 32.10 0.91 -30.28
C ASN A 5 31.09 0.16 -31.14
N MET A 6 31.20 0.26 -32.46
CA MET A 6 30.28 -0.37 -33.41
C MET A 6 30.34 -1.90 -33.41
N LEU A 7 31.40 -2.49 -32.84
CA LEU A 7 31.50 -3.94 -32.61
C LEU A 7 30.62 -4.41 -31.44
N HIS A 8 30.17 -3.49 -30.58
CA HIS A 8 29.25 -3.84 -29.50
C HIS A 8 27.82 -4.04 -30.00
N PHE A 9 27.50 -3.64 -31.24
CA PHE A 9 26.18 -3.79 -31.84
C PHE A 9 26.31 -4.41 -33.22
N THR A 10 26.00 -5.70 -33.33
CA THR A 10 26.20 -6.51 -34.54
C THR A 10 24.98 -7.37 -34.80
N GLU A 11 24.82 -7.85 -36.04
CA GLU A 11 23.65 -8.65 -36.42
C GLU A 11 23.48 -9.97 -35.64
N ASN A 12 24.55 -10.44 -34.99
CA ASN A 12 24.55 -11.69 -34.24
C ASN A 12 24.01 -11.52 -32.82
N HIS A 13 23.94 -10.30 -32.30
CA HIS A 13 23.40 -10.05 -30.97
C HIS A 13 21.91 -10.37 -30.90
N ARG A 14 21.50 -10.94 -29.77
CA ARG A 14 20.09 -11.28 -29.52
C ARG A 14 19.34 -10.06 -29.01
N PHE A 15 18.05 -9.99 -29.29
CA PHE A 15 17.16 -8.98 -28.77
C PHE A 15 15.78 -9.54 -28.41
N TYR A 16 15.07 -8.82 -27.55
CA TYR A 16 13.62 -8.95 -27.37
C TYR A 16 12.98 -7.57 -27.30
N VAL A 17 11.69 -7.53 -27.59
CA VAL A 17 10.85 -6.34 -27.48
C VAL A 17 9.86 -6.54 -26.34
N PHE A 18 9.64 -5.48 -25.56
CA PHE A 18 8.58 -5.42 -24.56
C PHE A 18 7.59 -4.31 -24.93
N ARG A 19 6.30 -4.64 -24.91
CA ARG A 19 5.20 -3.66 -24.97
C ARG A 19 4.01 -4.11 -24.14
N ASP A 20 3.39 -3.20 -23.41
CA ASP A 20 2.20 -3.44 -22.58
C ASP A 20 0.89 -2.94 -23.23
N PHE A 21 0.95 -2.50 -24.48
CA PHE A 21 -0.17 -1.84 -25.17
C PHE A 21 -0.36 -2.29 -26.62
N SER A 22 -1.53 -1.96 -27.16
CA SER A 22 -1.85 -1.99 -28.59
C SER A 22 -2.13 -0.58 -29.12
N LEU A 23 -1.72 -0.28 -30.35
CA LEU A 23 -1.95 1.01 -31.00
C LEU A 23 -3.39 1.14 -31.49
N SER A 24 -4.05 2.21 -31.06
CA SER A 24 -5.37 2.66 -31.54
C SER A 24 -5.25 3.49 -32.82
N SER A 25 -6.36 3.67 -33.53
CA SER A 25 -6.41 4.50 -34.75
C SER A 25 -5.94 5.93 -34.53
N LEU A 26 -6.23 6.50 -33.36
CA LEU A 26 -5.77 7.84 -32.99
C LEU A 26 -4.25 7.87 -32.79
N GLU A 27 -3.68 6.86 -32.14
CA GLU A 27 -2.24 6.74 -31.93
C GLU A 27 -1.50 6.57 -33.27
N TYR A 28 -2.05 5.82 -34.23
CA TYR A 28 -1.53 5.77 -35.60
C TYR A 28 -1.55 7.15 -36.26
N LYS A 29 -2.65 7.90 -36.12
CA LYS A 29 -2.74 9.27 -36.65
C LYS A 29 -1.69 10.19 -36.02
N MET A 30 -1.45 10.07 -34.71
CA MET A 30 -0.40 10.81 -34.01
C MET A 30 0.99 10.46 -34.56
N LEU A 31 1.30 9.18 -34.73
CA LEU A 31 2.58 8.76 -35.30
C LEU A 31 2.82 9.37 -36.69
N THR A 32 1.83 9.31 -37.57
CA THR A 32 1.95 9.81 -38.94
C THR A 32 1.94 11.33 -39.04
N MET A 33 1.06 12.03 -38.34
CA MET A 33 0.85 13.48 -38.50
C MET A 33 1.79 14.33 -37.64
N ILE A 34 2.22 13.81 -36.49
CA ILE A 34 3.01 14.56 -35.50
C ILE A 34 4.43 14.01 -35.39
N TYR A 35 4.59 12.72 -35.10
CA TYR A 35 5.93 12.17 -34.89
C TYR A 35 6.70 12.09 -36.21
N GLN A 36 6.09 11.71 -37.33
CA GLN A 36 6.78 11.51 -38.61
C GLN A 36 7.50 12.76 -39.11
N PRO A 37 6.88 13.95 -39.11
CA PRO A 37 7.59 15.19 -39.47
C PRO A 37 8.76 15.53 -38.55
N MET A 38 8.75 15.08 -37.29
CA MET A 38 9.78 15.38 -36.29
C MET A 38 10.99 14.44 -36.40
N ILE A 39 10.75 13.13 -36.46
CA ILE A 39 11.82 12.10 -36.42
C ILE A 39 12.16 11.51 -37.79
N GLY A 40 11.28 11.69 -38.78
CA GLY A 40 11.43 11.14 -40.12
C GLY A 40 10.83 9.74 -40.30
N GLY A 41 10.54 9.37 -41.55
CA GLY A 41 9.86 8.11 -41.88
C GLY A 41 10.65 6.85 -41.50
N LEU A 42 11.98 6.88 -41.60
CA LEU A 42 12.84 5.75 -41.23
C LEU A 42 12.79 5.42 -39.73
N ALA A 43 12.67 6.43 -38.87
CA ALA A 43 12.53 6.19 -37.44
C ALA A 43 11.18 5.54 -37.11
N ILE A 44 10.12 5.95 -37.80
CA ILE A 44 8.80 5.34 -37.64
C ILE A 44 8.74 3.92 -38.19
N SER A 45 9.43 3.63 -39.30
CA SER A 45 9.51 2.25 -39.78
C SER A 45 10.22 1.33 -38.79
N VAL A 46 11.26 1.82 -38.10
CA VAL A 46 11.91 1.08 -36.99
C VAL A 46 10.90 0.82 -35.87
N TYR A 47 10.15 1.84 -35.44
CA TYR A 47 9.13 1.69 -34.40
C TYR A 47 8.06 0.66 -34.78
N HIS A 48 7.51 0.72 -36.01
CA HIS A 48 6.53 -0.25 -36.48
C HIS A 48 7.10 -1.66 -36.60
N THR A 49 8.35 -1.81 -37.06
CA THR A 49 9.01 -3.11 -37.17
C THR A 49 9.20 -3.75 -35.79
N LEU A 50 9.56 -2.95 -34.78
CA LEU A 50 9.66 -3.41 -33.40
C LEU A 50 8.27 -3.72 -32.81
N TYR A 51 7.26 -2.90 -33.10
CA TYR A 51 5.89 -3.12 -32.62
C TYR A 51 5.28 -4.44 -33.15
N GLN A 52 5.56 -4.77 -34.41
CA GLN A 52 5.09 -5.99 -35.07
C GLN A 52 5.80 -7.28 -34.60
N GLN A 53 6.84 -7.19 -33.76
CA GLN A 53 7.47 -8.38 -33.17
C GLN A 53 6.54 -9.17 -32.24
N LEU A 54 5.49 -8.51 -31.74
CA LEU A 54 4.37 -9.17 -31.07
C LEU A 54 3.11 -9.00 -31.91
N GLN A 55 2.29 -10.05 -31.97
CA GLN A 55 0.98 -9.99 -32.64
C GLN A 55 0.10 -8.91 -32.00
N GLY A 56 -0.67 -8.19 -32.81
CA GLY A 56 -1.42 -7.00 -32.36
C GLY A 56 -2.47 -7.25 -31.27
N ASP A 57 -2.85 -8.50 -31.07
CA ASP A 57 -3.77 -9.00 -30.05
C ASP A 57 -3.08 -9.41 -28.74
N GLN A 58 -1.75 -9.38 -28.68
CA GLN A 58 -0.95 -9.78 -27.51
C GLN A 58 -0.12 -8.61 -26.97
N VAL A 59 0.20 -8.65 -25.69
CA VAL A 59 1.09 -7.72 -24.98
C VAL A 59 2.06 -8.52 -24.10
N GLY A 60 3.25 -7.97 -23.82
CA GLY A 60 4.30 -8.59 -23.02
C GLY A 60 5.64 -8.60 -23.74
N TYR A 61 6.33 -9.74 -23.65
CA TYR A 61 7.67 -9.95 -24.20
C TYR A 61 7.62 -10.73 -25.51
N SER A 62 8.39 -10.28 -26.51
CA SER A 62 8.63 -11.06 -27.73
C SER A 62 9.57 -12.25 -27.43
N PRO A 63 9.56 -13.30 -28.27
CA PRO A 63 10.63 -14.29 -28.24
C PRO A 63 12.00 -13.64 -28.49
N LEU A 64 13.06 -14.31 -28.03
CA LEU A 64 14.44 -13.89 -28.25
C LEU A 64 14.84 -14.15 -29.70
N GLU A 65 15.12 -13.09 -30.45
CA GLU A 65 15.54 -13.17 -31.86
C GLU A 65 16.92 -12.53 -32.09
N GLN A 66 17.54 -12.81 -33.23
CA GLN A 66 18.81 -12.16 -33.63
C GLN A 66 18.54 -10.85 -34.35
N GLN A 67 19.33 -9.81 -34.09
CA GLN A 67 19.19 -8.49 -34.72
C GLN A 67 19.24 -8.51 -36.24
N ARG A 68 19.86 -9.54 -36.84
CA ARG A 68 19.80 -9.81 -38.28
C ARG A 68 18.38 -9.78 -38.85
N ARG A 69 17.38 -10.25 -38.09
CA ARG A 69 15.95 -10.19 -38.47
C ARG A 69 15.48 -8.75 -38.70
N LEU A 70 15.86 -7.81 -37.83
CA LEU A 70 15.51 -6.39 -37.94
C LEU A 70 16.18 -5.75 -39.15
N PHE A 71 17.47 -6.05 -39.36
CA PHE A 71 18.21 -5.55 -40.52
C PHE A 71 17.58 -6.04 -41.83
N PHE A 72 17.24 -7.32 -41.94
CA PHE A 72 16.55 -7.85 -43.12
C PHE A 72 15.14 -7.29 -43.29
N ALA A 73 14.36 -7.16 -42.22
CA ALA A 73 12.98 -6.66 -42.29
C ALA A 73 12.92 -5.22 -42.83
N MET A 74 13.95 -4.42 -42.57
CA MET A 74 14.03 -3.02 -43.01
C MET A 74 14.96 -2.79 -44.20
N ASP A 75 15.49 -3.86 -44.81
CA ASP A 75 16.46 -3.79 -45.90
C ASP A 75 17.68 -2.91 -45.59
N ILE A 76 18.22 -3.08 -44.38
CA ILE A 76 19.40 -2.36 -43.88
C ILE A 76 20.61 -3.29 -43.96
N ASP A 77 21.69 -2.80 -44.56
CA ASP A 77 22.97 -3.52 -44.62
C ASP A 77 23.52 -3.80 -43.19
N PRO A 78 23.83 -5.06 -42.83
CA PRO A 78 24.45 -5.38 -41.55
C PRO A 78 25.86 -4.78 -41.38
N GLY A 79 26.46 -4.18 -42.41
CA GLY A 79 27.73 -3.46 -42.32
C GLY A 79 27.70 -2.25 -41.37
N GLU A 80 28.86 -1.62 -41.19
CA GLU A 80 29.04 -0.48 -40.27
C GLU A 80 28.07 0.68 -40.56
N ARG A 81 27.80 0.94 -41.84
CA ARG A 81 26.91 2.02 -42.28
C ARG A 81 25.46 1.78 -41.85
N GLY A 82 24.93 0.58 -42.03
CA GLY A 82 23.55 0.28 -41.67
C GLY A 82 23.36 0.18 -40.15
N ARG A 83 24.34 -0.37 -39.43
CA ARG A 83 24.38 -0.33 -37.95
C ARG A 83 24.32 1.12 -37.44
N LYS A 84 25.15 2.02 -37.99
CA LYS A 84 25.13 3.44 -37.64
C LYS A 84 23.78 4.09 -37.91
N MET A 85 23.17 3.78 -39.06
CA MET A 85 21.85 4.30 -39.42
C MET A 85 20.76 3.84 -38.44
N PHE A 86 20.74 2.55 -38.09
CA PHE A 86 19.81 2.00 -37.11
C PHE A 86 19.97 2.68 -35.75
N ILE A 87 21.21 2.81 -35.26
CA ILE A 87 21.53 3.47 -33.98
C ILE A 87 21.05 4.92 -33.99
N GLU A 88 21.23 5.64 -35.10
CA GLU A 88 20.75 7.03 -35.22
C GLU A 88 19.22 7.10 -35.15
N GLN A 89 18.50 6.23 -35.88
CA GLN A 89 17.04 6.22 -35.87
C GLN A 89 16.47 5.78 -34.52
N ALA A 90 17.05 4.75 -33.88
CA ALA A 90 16.71 4.35 -32.52
C ALA A 90 16.96 5.48 -31.52
N SER A 91 18.04 6.25 -31.69
CA SER A 91 18.32 7.43 -30.86
C SER A 91 17.28 8.53 -31.02
N LYS A 92 16.72 8.74 -32.22
CA LYS A 92 15.59 9.68 -32.41
C LYS A 92 14.33 9.20 -31.71
N LEU A 93 14.02 7.90 -31.79
CA LEU A 93 12.89 7.31 -31.06
C LEU A 93 13.05 7.43 -29.54
N GLU A 94 14.26 7.22 -29.02
CA GLU A 94 14.58 7.42 -27.61
C GLU A 94 14.44 8.88 -27.19
N ALA A 95 14.96 9.83 -27.98
CA ALA A 95 14.90 11.25 -27.66
C ALA A 95 13.47 11.78 -27.59
N VAL A 96 12.56 11.19 -28.37
CA VAL A 96 11.15 11.55 -28.42
C VAL A 96 10.29 10.70 -27.46
N GLY A 97 10.89 9.72 -26.78
CA GLY A 97 10.26 8.94 -25.72
C GLY A 97 9.42 7.75 -26.20
N LEU A 98 9.55 7.32 -27.45
CA LEU A 98 8.81 6.16 -28.00
C LEU A 98 9.52 4.81 -27.80
N LEU A 99 10.82 4.84 -27.50
CA LEU A 99 11.66 3.66 -27.35
C LEU A 99 12.62 3.85 -26.19
N GLN A 100 12.89 2.79 -25.45
CA GLN A 100 14.03 2.70 -24.54
C GLN A 100 14.83 1.46 -24.87
N THR A 101 16.14 1.65 -25.06
CA THR A 101 17.07 0.55 -25.37
C THR A 101 17.95 0.28 -24.15
N CYS A 102 17.89 -0.96 -23.64
CA CYS A 102 18.77 -1.43 -22.57
C CYS A 102 19.65 -2.57 -23.09
N ARG A 103 20.90 -2.62 -22.62
CA ARG A 103 21.81 -3.74 -22.88
C ARG A 103 21.98 -4.54 -21.59
N LYS A 104 21.59 -5.80 -21.61
CA LYS A 104 21.77 -6.76 -20.51
C LYS A 104 22.94 -7.68 -20.85
N PHE A 105 23.81 -7.94 -19.87
CA PHE A 105 24.87 -8.93 -20.01
C PHE A 105 24.37 -10.24 -19.40
N VAL A 106 24.38 -11.33 -20.17
CA VAL A 106 23.97 -12.64 -19.68
C VAL A 106 25.23 -13.40 -19.32
N SER A 107 25.48 -13.55 -18.02
CA SER A 107 26.71 -14.17 -17.50
C SER A 107 26.89 -15.63 -17.90
N GLU A 108 25.82 -16.34 -18.28
CA GLU A 108 25.89 -17.75 -18.68
C GLU A 108 26.41 -17.93 -20.12
N ASP A 109 26.05 -17.03 -21.03
CA ASP A 109 26.41 -17.11 -22.46
C ASP A 109 27.61 -16.22 -22.82
N GLU A 110 28.13 -15.42 -21.86
CA GLU A 110 29.08 -14.31 -22.09
C GLU A 110 28.65 -13.32 -23.19
N ASP A 111 27.36 -13.30 -23.51
CA ASP A 111 26.80 -12.53 -24.61
C ASP A 111 25.99 -11.31 -24.13
N TYR A 112 25.94 -10.29 -24.99
CA TYR A 112 25.10 -9.12 -24.78
C TYR A 112 23.71 -9.31 -25.39
N LEU A 113 22.68 -9.08 -24.57
CA LEU A 113 21.28 -9.09 -24.96
C LEU A 113 20.74 -7.66 -25.04
N TYR A 114 20.02 -7.35 -26.12
CA TYR A 114 19.37 -6.05 -26.31
C TYR A 114 17.88 -6.12 -25.96
N ALA A 115 17.45 -5.24 -25.07
CA ALA A 115 16.06 -5.09 -24.68
C ALA A 115 15.51 -3.78 -25.27
N TYR A 116 14.47 -3.88 -26.09
CA TYR A 116 13.76 -2.73 -26.64
C TYR A 116 12.39 -2.60 -25.98
N THR A 117 12.24 -1.61 -25.11
CA THR A 117 10.96 -1.29 -24.47
C THR A 117 10.26 -0.20 -25.29
N LEU A 118 9.09 -0.52 -25.83
CA LEU A 118 8.28 0.43 -26.59
C LEU A 118 7.34 1.19 -25.66
N PHE A 119 7.08 2.46 -25.99
CA PHE A 119 6.09 3.29 -25.33
C PHE A 119 5.03 3.78 -26.32
N ARG A 120 3.84 4.07 -25.77
CA ARG A 120 2.72 4.64 -26.52
C ARG A 120 3.07 6.06 -26.97
N PRO A 121 2.65 6.48 -28.18
CA PRO A 121 2.68 7.89 -28.50
C PRO A 121 1.78 8.66 -27.52
N LEU A 122 2.19 9.87 -27.17
CA LEU A 122 1.44 10.73 -26.27
C LEU A 122 0.06 11.03 -26.87
N SER A 123 -0.95 11.20 -26.02
CA SER A 123 -2.24 11.69 -26.48
C SER A 123 -2.11 13.13 -27.01
N PRO A 124 -3.02 13.59 -27.91
CA PRO A 124 -3.00 14.96 -28.40
C PRO A 124 -2.87 16.02 -27.30
N PRO A 125 -3.65 16.00 -26.20
CA PRO A 125 -3.51 17.02 -25.16
C PRO A 125 -2.15 16.95 -24.46
N GLU A 126 -1.65 15.76 -24.11
CA GLU A 126 -0.34 15.59 -23.48
C GLU A 126 0.80 16.05 -24.38
N PHE A 127 0.71 15.78 -25.69
CA PHE A 127 1.70 16.21 -26.66
C PHE A 127 1.80 17.74 -26.73
N PHE A 128 0.66 18.44 -26.87
CA PHE A 128 0.63 19.90 -26.98
C PHE A 128 0.90 20.62 -25.66
N GLN A 129 0.75 19.95 -24.52
CA GLN A 129 1.21 20.46 -23.22
C GLN A 129 2.74 20.46 -23.11
N ASN A 130 3.42 19.53 -23.80
CA ASN A 130 4.88 19.46 -23.76
C ASN A 130 5.52 20.53 -24.65
N GLN A 131 6.11 21.55 -24.02
CA GLN A 131 6.72 22.68 -24.72
C GLN A 131 7.86 22.28 -25.66
N HIS A 132 8.69 21.30 -25.29
CA HIS A 132 9.85 20.91 -26.10
C HIS A 132 9.44 20.21 -27.40
N LEU A 133 8.50 19.27 -27.33
CA LEU A 133 7.98 18.56 -28.50
C LEU A 133 7.20 19.50 -29.43
N THR A 134 6.41 20.41 -28.85
CA THR A 134 5.65 21.41 -29.60
C THR A 134 6.58 22.39 -30.34
N LEU A 135 7.67 22.82 -29.71
CA LEU A 135 8.67 23.67 -30.36
C LEU A 135 9.41 22.94 -31.48
N LEU A 136 9.77 21.67 -31.30
CA LEU A 136 10.40 20.85 -32.33
C LEU A 136 9.46 20.64 -33.53
N LEU A 137 8.18 20.36 -33.29
CA LEU A 137 7.18 20.25 -34.36
C LEU A 137 6.98 21.60 -35.08
N ARG A 138 6.94 22.70 -34.34
CA ARG A 138 6.86 24.06 -34.90
C ARG A 138 8.03 24.38 -35.83
N ASP A 139 9.24 23.99 -35.47
CA ASP A 139 10.45 24.20 -36.27
C ASP A 139 10.38 23.44 -37.61
N LYS A 140 9.83 22.21 -37.59
CA LYS A 140 9.73 21.37 -38.79
C LYS A 140 8.55 21.73 -39.70
N VAL A 141 7.39 22.01 -39.12
CA VAL A 141 6.11 22.10 -39.82
C VAL A 141 5.59 23.54 -39.93
N GLY A 142 6.13 24.45 -39.12
CA GLY A 142 5.75 25.86 -39.09
C GLY A 142 4.53 26.15 -38.20
N LYS A 143 4.36 27.43 -37.85
CA LYS A 143 3.31 27.87 -36.91
C LYS A 143 1.89 27.57 -37.39
N TYR A 144 1.58 27.83 -38.65
CA TYR A 144 0.21 27.72 -39.17
C TYR A 144 -0.26 26.27 -39.24
N MET A 145 0.59 25.38 -39.74
CA MET A 145 0.25 23.96 -39.83
C MET A 145 0.20 23.30 -38.44
N LEU A 146 1.04 23.73 -37.49
CA LEU A 146 0.92 23.31 -36.09
C LEU A 146 -0.44 23.66 -35.49
N LEU A 147 -0.94 24.89 -35.71
CA LEU A 147 -2.26 25.31 -35.23
C LEU A 147 -3.37 24.50 -35.91
N SER A 148 -3.28 24.28 -37.22
CA SER A 148 -4.24 23.44 -37.95
C SER A 148 -4.29 22.01 -37.42
N LEU A 149 -3.13 21.40 -37.12
CA LEU A 149 -3.07 20.05 -36.53
C LEU A 149 -3.66 20.02 -35.12
N ARG A 150 -3.45 21.08 -34.34
CA ARG A 150 -4.04 21.21 -33.00
C ARG A 150 -5.57 21.24 -33.11
N ASP A 151 -6.11 22.08 -33.97
CA ASP A 151 -7.56 22.25 -34.13
C ASP A 151 -8.22 21.00 -34.73
N GLU A 152 -7.50 20.23 -35.56
CA GLU A 152 -7.98 18.96 -36.11
C GLU A 152 -7.99 17.82 -35.07
N LEU A 153 -7.01 17.79 -34.16
CA LEU A 153 -6.85 16.70 -33.18
C LEU A 153 -7.54 16.99 -31.84
N LEU A 154 -7.77 18.26 -31.51
CA LEU A 154 -8.45 18.70 -30.30
C LEU A 154 -9.71 19.46 -30.70
N LEU A 155 -10.83 18.75 -30.69
CA LEU A 155 -12.14 19.38 -30.84
C LEU A 155 -12.57 19.94 -29.48
N ASP A 156 -12.68 21.25 -29.40
CA ASP A 156 -13.23 21.91 -28.22
C ASP A 156 -14.73 21.62 -28.09
N GLU A 157 -15.21 21.57 -26.84
CA GLU A 157 -16.65 21.52 -26.56
C GLU A 157 -17.37 22.71 -27.21
N ALA A 158 -18.55 22.43 -27.74
CA ALA A 158 -19.41 23.44 -28.34
C ALA A 158 -19.63 24.59 -27.34
N PRO A 159 -19.56 25.86 -27.79
CA PRO A 159 -19.62 27.03 -26.90
C PRO A 159 -20.93 27.08 -26.10
N GLU A 160 -22.01 26.50 -26.63
CA GLU A 160 -23.32 26.39 -25.99
C GLU A 160 -23.32 25.47 -24.76
N LEU A 161 -22.43 24.48 -24.70
CA LEU A 161 -22.34 23.52 -23.60
C LEU A 161 -21.51 24.05 -22.43
N LYS A 162 -20.65 25.04 -22.64
CA LYS A 162 -19.78 25.63 -21.60
C LYS A 162 -20.56 26.37 -20.50
N THR A 163 -21.79 26.75 -20.79
CA THR A 163 -22.69 27.47 -19.85
C THR A 163 -23.84 26.58 -19.34
N ALA A 164 -23.92 25.32 -19.78
CA ALA A 164 -24.96 24.41 -19.36
C ALA A 164 -24.64 23.79 -17.99
N ASN A 165 -25.64 23.67 -17.12
CA ASN A 165 -25.52 22.94 -15.86
C ASN A 165 -25.60 21.44 -16.14
N SER A 166 -24.63 20.66 -15.65
CA SER A 166 -24.63 19.19 -15.75
C SER A 166 -25.05 18.56 -14.42
N GLU A 167 -25.94 17.57 -14.49
CA GLU A 167 -26.30 16.70 -13.36
C GLU A 167 -25.87 15.27 -13.71
N ASN A 168 -25.20 14.59 -12.78
CA ASN A 168 -24.79 13.21 -13.00
C ASN A 168 -25.94 12.26 -12.60
N ILE A 169 -26.53 11.63 -13.61
CA ILE A 169 -27.61 10.63 -13.47
C ILE A 169 -27.12 9.18 -13.63
N SER A 170 -25.80 8.94 -13.60
CA SER A 170 -25.21 7.61 -13.70
C SER A 170 -25.59 6.75 -12.49
N VAL A 171 -26.08 5.53 -12.74
CA VAL A 171 -26.41 4.56 -11.70
C VAL A 171 -25.14 3.81 -11.26
N PRO A 172 -24.83 3.73 -9.95
CA PRO A 172 -23.71 2.94 -9.43
C PRO A 172 -23.75 1.45 -9.81
N PHE A 173 -22.59 0.82 -9.94
CA PHE A 173 -22.47 -0.60 -10.34
C PHE A 173 -23.28 -1.55 -9.46
N TYR A 174 -23.23 -1.35 -8.14
CA TYR A 174 -23.86 -2.22 -7.14
C TYR A 174 -25.40 -2.15 -7.14
N ASP A 175 -25.98 -1.14 -7.78
CA ASP A 175 -27.44 -1.04 -7.92
C ASP A 175 -27.96 -2.00 -8.99
N ILE A 176 -27.13 -2.36 -9.98
CA ILE A 176 -27.50 -3.22 -11.11
C ILE A 176 -26.93 -4.64 -10.94
N PHE A 177 -25.67 -4.75 -10.54
CA PHE A 177 -24.96 -6.02 -10.50
C PHE A 177 -24.82 -6.53 -9.06
N ARG A 178 -25.33 -7.74 -8.82
CA ARG A 178 -25.08 -8.49 -7.58
C ARG A 178 -23.97 -9.50 -7.85
N LEU A 179 -22.82 -9.30 -7.22
CA LEU A 179 -21.70 -10.24 -7.30
C LEU A 179 -22.05 -11.50 -6.49
N ASN A 180 -22.00 -12.66 -7.14
CA ASN A 180 -22.14 -13.94 -6.45
C ASN A 180 -20.84 -14.25 -5.71
N THR A 181 -20.85 -14.12 -4.39
CA THR A 181 -19.70 -14.37 -3.50
C THR A 181 -19.47 -15.85 -3.17
N GLN A 182 -20.14 -16.77 -3.87
CA GLN A 182 -20.18 -18.20 -3.49
C GLN A 182 -19.18 -19.10 -4.23
N THR A 183 -18.44 -18.58 -5.21
CA THR A 183 -17.44 -19.34 -5.96
C THR A 183 -16.14 -18.54 -6.04
N ILE A 184 -15.41 -18.52 -4.93
CA ILE A 184 -14.03 -18.04 -4.89
C ILE A 184 -13.17 -19.20 -5.39
N ASP A 185 -12.69 -19.09 -6.62
CA ASP A 185 -11.74 -20.05 -7.19
C ASP A 185 -10.32 -19.59 -6.83
N TYR A 186 -9.75 -20.23 -5.81
CA TYR A 186 -8.44 -19.90 -5.26
C TYR A 186 -7.30 -20.02 -6.28
N GLU A 187 -7.44 -20.90 -7.28
CA GLU A 187 -6.45 -21.06 -8.36
C GLU A 187 -6.50 -19.85 -9.31
N LEU A 188 -7.71 -19.37 -9.61
CA LEU A 188 -7.92 -18.20 -10.47
C LEU A 188 -7.38 -16.92 -9.83
N GLU A 189 -7.58 -16.75 -8.51
CA GLU A 189 -7.07 -15.60 -7.76
C GLU A 189 -5.54 -15.59 -7.66
N GLN A 190 -4.90 -16.76 -7.48
CA GLN A 190 -3.44 -16.86 -7.50
C GLN A 190 -2.84 -16.47 -8.86
N VAL A 191 -3.44 -16.95 -9.96
CA VAL A 191 -2.98 -16.59 -11.31
C VAL A 191 -3.12 -15.08 -11.58
N LEU A 192 -4.23 -14.47 -11.13
CA LEU A 192 -4.43 -13.02 -11.23
C LEU A 192 -3.41 -12.25 -10.38
N TYR A 193 -3.11 -12.73 -9.17
CA TYR A 193 -2.10 -12.13 -8.30
C TYR A 193 -0.69 -12.21 -8.91
N GLU A 194 -0.29 -13.35 -9.44
CA GLU A 194 1.02 -13.53 -10.11
C GLU A 194 1.14 -12.67 -11.37
N SER A 195 0.06 -12.57 -12.16
CA SER A 195 0.03 -11.74 -13.38
C SER A 195 0.11 -10.23 -13.12
N SER A 196 -0.37 -9.79 -11.95
CA SER A 196 -0.30 -8.39 -11.50
C SER A 196 1.03 -8.05 -10.84
N ALA A 197 1.62 -8.99 -10.09
CA ALA A 197 2.94 -8.83 -9.47
C ALA A 197 4.07 -8.71 -10.51
N ALA A 198 4.01 -9.43 -11.62
CA ALA A 198 5.02 -9.36 -12.70
C ALA A 198 4.98 -8.02 -13.49
N ARG A 199 3.92 -7.20 -13.34
CA ARG A 199 3.71 -5.95 -14.08
C ARG A 199 4.14 -4.69 -13.33
N GLN A 200 4.64 -4.79 -12.10
CA GLN A 200 5.23 -3.65 -11.40
C GLN A 200 6.63 -3.33 -11.95
N MET A 201 6.72 -2.88 -13.21
CA MET A 201 7.77 -1.94 -13.58
C MET A 201 7.36 -0.57 -13.05
N GLU A 202 8.27 0.04 -12.30
CA GLU A 202 8.11 1.31 -11.60
C GLU A 202 7.49 2.42 -12.48
N ARG A 203 6.18 2.58 -12.38
CA ARG A 203 5.54 3.90 -12.37
C ARG A 203 4.96 4.09 -10.98
N MET A 204 5.74 4.71 -10.12
CA MET A 204 5.21 5.38 -8.94
C MET A 204 4.44 6.63 -9.42
N ASP A 205 3.22 6.43 -9.92
CA ASP A 205 2.27 7.54 -10.09
C ASP A 205 1.65 7.85 -8.72
N VAL A 206 2.43 8.47 -7.83
CA VAL A 206 2.02 8.92 -6.48
C VAL A 206 1.44 10.34 -6.53
N VAL A 207 0.64 10.66 -7.55
CA VAL A 207 0.20 12.06 -7.78
C VAL A 207 -1.31 12.25 -7.60
N SER A 208 -2.12 11.23 -7.32
CA SER A 208 -3.57 11.42 -7.49
C SER A 208 -4.32 11.96 -6.27
N LYS A 209 -3.87 11.77 -5.02
CA LYS A 209 -4.71 12.17 -3.85
C LYS A 209 -4.00 12.73 -2.61
N GLY A 210 -2.82 13.30 -2.77
CA GLY A 210 -2.23 14.19 -1.78
C GLY A 210 -2.54 15.66 -2.04
N PHE A 211 -2.15 16.57 -1.15
CA PHE A 211 -2.04 17.98 -1.53
C PHE A 211 -1.01 18.07 -2.65
N GLN A 212 -1.36 18.69 -3.78
CA GLN A 212 -0.40 18.88 -4.84
C GLN A 212 0.63 19.92 -4.41
N PHE A 213 1.87 19.76 -4.91
CA PHE A 213 2.92 20.76 -4.72
C PHE A 213 2.44 22.17 -5.08
N ALA A 214 1.67 22.30 -6.17
CA ALA A 214 1.10 23.57 -6.60
C ALA A 214 0.14 24.18 -5.56
N ASP A 215 -0.69 23.37 -4.91
CA ASP A 215 -1.66 23.82 -3.91
C ASP A 215 -0.97 24.31 -2.63
N ILE A 216 0.07 23.59 -2.19
CA ILE A 216 0.88 23.96 -1.03
C ILE A 216 1.60 25.28 -1.31
N LEU A 217 2.27 25.38 -2.46
CA LEU A 217 3.03 26.57 -2.84
C LEU A 217 2.15 27.83 -3.01
N MET A 218 0.94 27.68 -3.57
CA MET A 218 0.00 28.79 -3.75
C MET A 218 -0.50 29.36 -2.42
N ARG A 219 -0.66 28.52 -1.39
CA ARG A 219 -1.14 28.94 -0.06
C ARG A 219 -0.03 29.21 0.95
N PHE A 220 1.23 28.92 0.60
CA PHE A 220 2.37 29.15 1.49
C PHE A 220 2.71 30.65 1.61
N PRO A 221 2.95 31.17 2.83
CA PRO A 221 3.30 32.57 3.04
C PRO A 221 4.54 32.99 2.23
N ARG A 222 4.48 34.16 1.57
CA ARG A 222 5.57 34.66 0.71
C ARG A 222 6.79 35.17 1.49
N GLY A 223 6.63 35.46 2.78
CA GLY A 223 7.70 35.96 3.67
C GLY A 223 8.30 34.89 4.61
N SER A 224 7.94 33.62 4.42
CA SER A 224 8.44 32.52 5.25
C SER A 224 9.89 32.18 4.94
N ARG A 225 10.67 31.86 5.98
CA ARG A 225 12.04 31.33 5.86
C ARG A 225 12.07 29.96 5.19
N ASN A 226 11.04 29.14 5.41
CA ASN A 226 10.98 27.77 4.90
C ASN A 226 10.51 27.69 3.44
N ARG A 227 10.14 28.81 2.82
CA ARG A 227 9.65 28.86 1.44
C ARG A 227 10.66 28.30 0.44
N VAL A 228 11.95 28.58 0.65
CA VAL A 228 13.03 28.08 -0.22
C VAL A 228 13.05 26.55 -0.24
N TYR A 229 12.85 25.91 0.92
CA TYR A 229 12.80 24.47 1.05
C TYR A 229 11.50 23.87 0.51
N VAL A 230 10.38 24.59 0.69
CA VAL A 230 9.08 24.20 0.11
C VAL A 230 9.10 24.29 -1.42
N GLU A 231 9.83 25.22 -2.02
CA GLU A 231 10.00 25.30 -3.48
C GLU A 231 10.86 24.16 -4.04
N ASP A 232 11.83 23.66 -3.28
CA ASP A 232 12.67 22.51 -3.64
C ASP A 232 11.96 21.15 -3.50
N LEU A 233 10.77 21.11 -2.87
CA LEU A 233 9.93 19.89 -2.83
C LEU A 233 9.54 19.37 -4.22
N LYS A 234 9.59 20.21 -5.26
CA LYS A 234 9.38 19.79 -6.66
C LYS A 234 10.41 18.74 -7.11
N ASN A 235 11.64 18.82 -6.60
CA ASN A 235 12.75 17.95 -6.99
C ASN A 235 12.91 16.74 -6.05
N ARG A 236 12.15 16.69 -4.95
CA ARG A 236 12.25 15.67 -3.89
C ARG A 236 10.89 15.00 -3.64
N PRO A 237 10.48 14.01 -4.46
CA PRO A 237 9.18 13.36 -4.35
C PRO A 237 8.97 12.65 -3.00
N GLU A 238 10.04 12.14 -2.38
CA GLU A 238 9.99 11.47 -1.07
C GLU A 238 9.47 12.38 0.05
N HIS A 239 9.83 13.67 0.03
CA HIS A 239 9.36 14.65 1.01
C HIS A 239 7.87 14.97 0.81
N MET A 240 7.41 14.98 -0.44
CA MET A 240 5.99 15.18 -0.73
C MET A 240 5.15 13.98 -0.29
N ILE A 241 5.67 12.76 -0.44
CA ILE A 241 5.01 11.55 0.04
C ILE A 241 4.86 11.61 1.56
N SER A 242 5.93 11.92 2.29
CA SER A 242 5.90 12.00 3.76
C SER A 242 4.97 13.12 4.27
N ILE A 243 4.95 14.30 3.65
CA ILE A 243 4.00 15.38 4.00
C ILE A 243 2.55 14.92 3.82
N ASN A 244 2.25 14.27 2.69
CA ASN A 244 0.90 13.80 2.41
C ASN A 244 0.46 12.65 3.34
N LEU A 245 1.39 11.77 3.72
CA LEU A 245 1.15 10.73 4.72
C LEU A 245 0.82 11.34 6.09
N VAL A 246 1.59 12.32 6.55
CA VAL A 246 1.34 12.98 7.85
C VAL A 246 0.03 13.78 7.82
N ALA A 247 -0.24 14.49 6.72
CA ALA A 247 -1.48 15.22 6.53
C ALA A 247 -2.70 14.31 6.63
N ARG A 248 -2.64 13.11 6.03
CA ARG A 248 -3.70 12.10 6.14
C ARG A 248 -3.81 11.52 7.55
N LYS A 249 -2.69 11.12 8.17
CA LYS A 249 -2.65 10.52 9.51
C LYS A 249 -3.38 11.35 10.56
N TYR A 250 -3.24 12.67 10.49
CA TYR A 250 -3.84 13.62 11.43
C TYR A 250 -5.05 14.39 10.87
N ASN A 251 -5.55 14.04 9.68
CA ASN A 251 -6.64 14.75 8.97
C ASN A 251 -6.43 16.27 8.89
N LEU A 252 -5.21 16.70 8.58
CA LEU A 252 -4.85 18.12 8.49
C LEU A 252 -5.42 18.74 7.21
N THR A 253 -5.99 19.93 7.34
CA THR A 253 -6.40 20.73 6.19
C THR A 253 -5.18 21.37 5.49
N LEU A 254 -5.34 21.76 4.22
CA LEU A 254 -4.28 22.42 3.44
C LEU A 254 -3.69 23.66 4.14
N GLN A 255 -4.53 24.39 4.90
CA GLN A 255 -4.07 25.56 5.65
C GLN A 255 -3.24 25.17 6.87
N GLU A 256 -3.61 24.09 7.55
CA GLU A 256 -2.89 23.59 8.71
C GLU A 256 -1.57 22.95 8.30
N THR A 257 -1.52 22.21 7.19
CA THR A 257 -0.27 21.68 6.64
C THR A 257 0.69 22.80 6.25
N CYS A 258 0.21 23.87 5.61
CA CYS A 258 1.06 25.02 5.29
C CYS A 258 1.56 25.75 6.54
N ARG A 259 0.75 25.87 7.60
CA ARG A 259 1.19 26.45 8.87
C ARG A 259 2.24 25.58 9.56
N LEU A 260 2.03 24.26 9.58
CA LEU A 260 2.97 23.30 10.17
C LEU A 260 4.32 23.33 9.46
N LEU A 261 4.33 23.45 8.13
CA LEU A 261 5.56 23.55 7.33
C LEU A 261 6.27 24.91 7.49
N ASP A 262 5.56 25.96 7.95
CA ASP A 262 6.12 27.29 8.20
C ASP A 262 6.80 27.41 9.58
N GLU A 263 6.61 26.44 10.47
CA GLU A 263 7.21 26.50 11.80
C GLU A 263 8.73 26.23 11.80
N ASP A 264 9.41 26.70 12.85
CA ASP A 264 10.85 26.48 13.01
C ASP A 264 11.18 24.99 13.27
N GLY A 265 12.26 24.50 12.66
CA GLY A 265 12.78 23.13 12.87
C GLY A 265 12.12 22.05 12.02
N MET A 266 11.40 22.41 10.95
CA MET A 266 10.77 21.48 10.01
C MET A 266 11.70 21.00 8.90
N PHE A 267 12.67 21.86 8.56
CA PHE A 267 13.70 21.59 7.58
C PHE A 267 15.07 21.74 8.25
N THR A 268 16.02 20.89 7.86
CA THR A 268 17.44 21.06 8.24
C THR A 268 18.04 22.25 7.50
N GLU A 269 19.24 22.70 7.91
CA GLU A 269 19.98 23.77 7.20
C GLU A 269 20.23 23.42 5.71
N GLU A 270 20.26 22.13 5.38
CA GLU A 270 20.41 21.55 4.04
C GLU A 270 19.07 21.32 3.30
N GLY A 271 17.94 21.66 3.92
CA GLY A 271 16.61 21.59 3.31
C GLY A 271 15.96 20.20 3.32
N GLU A 272 16.42 19.29 4.16
CA GLU A 272 15.78 17.98 4.34
C GLU A 272 14.61 18.07 5.33
N LEU A 273 13.53 17.36 5.03
CA LEU A 273 12.32 17.37 5.86
C LEU A 273 12.52 16.46 7.09
N LEU A 274 12.38 17.03 8.28
CA LEU A 274 12.40 16.28 9.53
C LEU A 274 11.03 15.64 9.80
N VAL A 275 10.83 14.44 9.28
CA VAL A 275 9.56 13.69 9.36
C VAL A 275 9.08 13.48 10.82
N ASP A 276 10.00 13.13 11.72
CA ASP A 276 9.68 12.91 13.14
C ASP A 276 9.20 14.20 13.82
N GLY A 277 9.82 15.34 13.48
CA GLY A 277 9.42 16.66 13.97
C GLY A 277 8.05 17.10 13.43
N LEU A 278 7.79 16.83 12.14
CA LEU A 278 6.50 17.08 11.49
C LEU A 278 5.38 16.25 12.14
N GLN A 279 5.62 14.97 12.39
CA GLN A 279 4.66 14.09 13.04
C GLN A 279 4.35 14.54 14.46
N TYR A 280 5.37 14.90 15.25
CA TYR A 280 5.20 15.37 16.63
C TYR A 280 4.34 16.64 16.69
N LYS A 281 4.64 17.63 15.84
CA LYS A 281 3.87 18.89 15.80
C LYS A 281 2.47 18.71 15.24
N ALA A 282 2.32 17.88 14.20
CA ALA A 282 1.00 17.51 13.68
C ALA A 282 0.13 16.84 14.76
N ASN A 283 0.73 16.04 15.64
CA ASN A 283 0.04 15.46 16.79
C ASN A 283 -0.43 16.54 17.78
N LEU A 284 0.45 17.49 18.13
CA LEU A 284 0.08 18.61 19.00
C LEU A 284 -1.09 19.44 18.42
N TYR A 285 -1.10 19.69 17.10
CA TYR A 285 -2.20 20.36 16.42
C TYR A 285 -3.49 19.52 16.46
N TYR A 286 -3.39 18.21 16.21
CA TYR A 286 -4.52 17.30 16.30
C TYR A 286 -5.14 17.27 17.71
N ARG A 287 -4.31 17.26 18.76
CA ARG A 287 -4.76 17.35 20.17
C ARG A 287 -5.50 18.66 20.46
N GLN A 288 -4.97 19.79 19.98
CA GLN A 288 -5.59 21.11 20.17
C GLN A 288 -6.88 21.26 19.37
N GLY A 289 -6.91 20.74 18.15
CA GLY A 289 -8.09 20.69 17.28
C GLY A 289 -9.20 19.85 17.89
N LYS A 290 -8.88 18.63 18.34
CA LYS A 290 -9.82 17.72 19.01
C LYS A 290 -10.40 18.34 20.27
N LYS A 291 -9.61 19.03 21.12
CA LYS A 291 -10.14 19.70 22.31
C LYS A 291 -11.16 20.80 21.98
N ARG A 292 -10.92 21.57 20.90
CA ARG A 292 -11.87 22.59 20.40
C ARG A 292 -13.10 21.99 19.72
N GLU A 293 -12.92 20.88 19.02
CA GLU A 293 -13.98 20.15 18.34
C GLU A 293 -14.87 19.43 19.35
N GLU A 294 -14.31 18.84 20.40
CA GLU A 294 -15.05 18.30 21.54
C GLU A 294 -15.77 19.40 22.33
N GLU A 295 -15.19 20.60 22.48
CA GLU A 295 -15.88 21.76 23.06
C GLU A 295 -17.07 22.20 22.18
N ARG A 296 -16.91 22.15 20.84
CA ARG A 296 -17.98 22.41 19.86
C ARG A 296 -19.03 21.32 19.88
N GLU A 297 -18.67 20.05 19.87
CA GLU A 297 -19.58 18.89 19.94
C GLU A 297 -20.35 18.88 21.27
N ARG A 298 -19.72 19.25 22.40
CA ARG A 298 -20.40 19.44 23.69
C ARG A 298 -21.39 20.61 23.67
N SER A 299 -21.14 21.64 22.86
CA SER A 299 -22.07 22.76 22.65
C SER A 299 -23.19 22.44 21.66
N ILE A 300 -22.91 21.63 20.63
CA ILE A 300 -23.84 21.20 19.58
C ILE A 300 -24.74 20.06 20.08
N SER A 301 -24.29 19.22 21.00
CA SER A 301 -25.12 18.18 21.66
C SER A 301 -26.25 18.76 22.55
N ARG A 302 -26.32 20.09 22.70
CA ARG A 302 -27.42 20.80 23.39
C ARG A 302 -28.50 21.27 22.43
N ASP A 303 -28.21 21.38 21.14
CA ASP A 303 -29.13 21.83 20.09
C ASP A 303 -28.99 20.94 18.84
N ALA A 304 -30.00 20.10 18.62
CA ALA A 304 -30.29 19.28 17.42
C ALA A 304 -29.74 17.83 17.36
N GLU A 305 -30.68 16.90 17.58
CA GLU A 305 -30.78 15.66 16.82
C GLU A 305 -31.01 15.95 15.32
N LEU A 306 -30.54 15.01 14.49
CA LEU A 306 -30.63 14.93 13.02
C LEU A 306 -29.69 15.84 12.22
N THR A 307 -28.57 15.25 11.80
CA THR A 307 -28.16 15.31 10.38
C THR A 307 -27.21 14.15 10.06
N VAL A 308 -27.78 13.17 9.36
CA VAL A 308 -27.06 12.14 8.60
C VAL A 308 -26.43 12.82 7.40
N ILE A 309 -25.09 12.84 7.28
CA ILE A 309 -24.44 13.24 6.02
C ILE A 309 -23.16 12.41 5.76
N GLN A 310 -23.31 11.53 4.78
CA GLN A 310 -22.41 11.25 3.64
C GLN A 310 -21.03 10.64 3.93
N GLY A 311 -20.99 9.32 3.82
CA GLY A 311 -19.80 8.60 3.36
C GLY A 311 -19.43 9.11 1.97
N LYS A 312 -18.23 9.67 1.87
CA LYS A 312 -17.64 10.11 0.61
C LYS A 312 -16.77 8.96 0.12
N ASP A 313 -17.30 8.19 -0.83
CA ASP A 313 -16.56 7.16 -1.56
C ASP A 313 -15.26 7.74 -2.10
N ARG A 314 -14.13 7.13 -1.76
CA ARG A 314 -12.81 7.53 -2.26
C ARG A 314 -11.93 6.31 -2.51
N GLU A 315 -12.22 5.60 -3.60
CA GLU A 315 -11.39 4.54 -4.19
C GLU A 315 -10.07 5.07 -4.75
N GLY A 316 -8.93 4.61 -4.22
CA GLY A 316 -7.65 4.57 -4.94
C GLY A 316 -6.52 5.34 -4.27
N GLU A 317 -5.60 4.63 -3.60
CA GLU A 317 -4.14 4.73 -3.75
C GLU A 317 -3.41 3.63 -2.96
N THR A 318 -2.53 2.90 -3.68
CA THR A 318 -1.62 1.80 -3.27
C THR A 318 -2.12 0.90 -2.15
N GLU A 319 -3.15 0.15 -2.49
CA GLU A 319 -3.74 -0.92 -1.72
C GLU A 319 -2.72 -2.04 -1.51
N GLN A 320 -2.14 -2.16 -0.31
CA GLN A 320 -1.46 -3.41 0.03
C GLN A 320 -2.54 -4.46 0.24
N SER A 321 -2.68 -5.34 -0.76
CA SER A 321 -3.61 -6.46 -0.67
C SER A 321 -3.27 -7.32 0.56
N VAL A 322 -4.30 -7.73 1.30
CA VAL A 322 -4.17 -8.66 2.42
C VAL A 322 -4.38 -10.07 1.86
N GLN A 323 -3.35 -10.92 1.96
CA GLN A 323 -3.49 -12.35 1.63
C GLN A 323 -4.61 -12.96 2.49
N MET A 324 -5.52 -13.71 1.86
CA MET A 324 -6.69 -14.30 2.53
C MET A 324 -6.34 -15.15 3.75
N GLU A 325 -5.14 -15.73 3.77
CA GLU A 325 -4.63 -16.53 4.88
C GLU A 325 -4.54 -15.75 6.20
N TYR A 326 -4.41 -14.41 6.18
CA TYR A 326 -4.21 -13.57 7.37
C TYR A 326 -5.45 -12.75 7.77
N TYR A 327 -6.65 -13.25 7.51
CA TYR A 327 -7.87 -12.56 7.93
C TYR A 327 -8.18 -12.73 9.42
N LEU A 328 -8.42 -11.61 10.07
CA LEU A 328 -9.05 -11.51 11.37
C LEU A 328 -10.57 -11.39 11.18
N ALA A 329 -11.32 -12.10 12.00
CA ALA A 329 -12.78 -12.11 11.95
C ALA A 329 -13.34 -10.75 12.40
N VAL A 330 -14.32 -10.21 11.68
CA VAL A 330 -14.92 -8.91 12.00
C VAL A 330 -15.59 -8.98 13.38
N PRO A 331 -15.25 -8.06 14.31
CA PRO A 331 -15.88 -8.03 15.63
C PRO A 331 -17.39 -7.71 15.55
N GLN A 332 -18.19 -8.24 16.48
CA GLN A 332 -19.67 -8.21 16.45
C GLN A 332 -20.30 -6.80 16.31
N LEU A 333 -19.61 -5.73 16.70
CA LEU A 333 -20.08 -4.34 16.51
C LEU A 333 -20.12 -3.89 15.05
N LEU A 334 -19.27 -4.47 14.19
CA LEU A 334 -19.09 -4.08 12.79
C LEU A 334 -19.69 -5.12 11.82
N GLN A 335 -20.34 -6.16 12.35
CA GLN A 335 -21.03 -7.18 11.57
C GLN A 335 -22.27 -6.57 10.90
N GLY A 336 -22.17 -6.31 9.59
CA GLY A 336 -23.21 -5.69 8.77
C GLY A 336 -22.77 -4.40 8.07
N GLU A 337 -21.76 -3.69 8.59
CA GLU A 337 -21.24 -2.45 7.99
C GLU A 337 -19.99 -2.67 7.12
N CYS A 338 -19.25 -3.76 7.33
CA CYS A 338 -18.04 -4.10 6.57
C CYS A 338 -17.92 -5.61 6.32
N ASN A 339 -17.47 -5.99 5.11
CA ASN A 339 -17.09 -7.37 4.79
C ASN A 339 -15.73 -7.76 5.43
N ASP A 340 -15.47 -9.06 5.62
CA ASP A 340 -14.21 -9.57 6.20
C ASP A 340 -12.96 -9.05 5.46
N HIS A 341 -13.03 -9.00 4.12
CA HIS A 341 -12.00 -8.41 3.27
C HIS A 341 -11.78 -6.92 3.56
N GLN A 342 -12.88 -6.16 3.59
CA GLN A 342 -12.85 -4.71 3.80
C GLN A 342 -12.33 -4.33 5.19
N TYR A 343 -12.60 -5.17 6.19
CA TYR A 343 -12.11 -4.96 7.54
C TYR A 343 -10.60 -5.21 7.68
N ASN A 344 -10.10 -6.32 7.14
CA ASN A 344 -8.67 -6.60 7.14
C ASN A 344 -7.90 -5.61 6.26
N TYR A 345 -8.52 -5.14 5.18
CA TYR A 345 -8.03 -4.05 4.36
C TYR A 345 -7.84 -2.75 5.16
N ILE A 346 -8.84 -2.37 5.95
CA ILE A 346 -8.75 -1.21 6.86
C ILE A 346 -7.63 -1.40 7.87
N LEU A 347 -7.48 -2.60 8.46
CA LEU A 347 -6.42 -2.84 9.43
C LEU A 347 -5.01 -2.75 8.83
N LYS A 348 -4.83 -3.03 7.54
CA LYS A 348 -3.52 -2.96 6.88
C LYS A 348 -3.19 -1.56 6.33
N ASN A 349 -4.18 -0.86 5.78
CA ASN A 349 -3.93 0.36 5.00
C ASN A 349 -4.34 1.67 5.69
N GLU A 350 -5.20 1.63 6.72
CA GLU A 350 -5.67 2.84 7.41
C GLU A 350 -4.85 3.16 8.67
N PRO A 351 -4.72 4.43 9.06
CA PRO A 351 -4.01 4.80 10.28
C PRO A 351 -4.78 4.35 11.52
N TYR A 352 -4.04 4.07 12.60
CA TYR A 352 -4.62 3.64 13.88
C TYR A 352 -5.60 4.63 14.50
N THR A 353 -5.47 5.91 14.17
CA THR A 353 -6.40 6.97 14.57
C THR A 353 -7.79 6.78 13.97
N PHE A 354 -7.88 6.32 12.73
CA PHE A 354 -9.14 6.01 12.05
C PHE A 354 -9.76 4.73 12.62
N VAL A 355 -8.95 3.68 12.80
CA VAL A 355 -9.40 2.41 13.38
C VAL A 355 -9.95 2.62 14.79
N LEU A 356 -9.27 3.39 15.64
CA LEU A 356 -9.76 3.73 16.99
C LEU A 356 -11.12 4.42 16.95
N LYS A 357 -11.34 5.42 16.08
CA LYS A 357 -12.65 6.10 15.98
C LYS A 357 -13.78 5.11 15.64
N LYS A 358 -13.51 4.12 14.78
CA LYS A 358 -14.49 3.12 14.38
C LYS A 358 -14.94 2.19 15.53
N PHE A 359 -14.08 1.98 16.53
CA PHE A 359 -14.40 1.20 17.73
C PHE A 359 -15.11 1.99 18.84
N PHE A 360 -15.22 3.32 18.73
CA PHE A 360 -15.92 4.19 19.67
C PHE A 360 -17.04 4.99 18.95
N PRO A 361 -18.19 4.35 18.61
CA PRO A 361 -19.21 4.94 17.73
C PRO A 361 -20.08 6.04 18.36
N HIS A 362 -20.20 6.11 19.69
CA HIS A 362 -21.10 7.05 20.39
C HIS A 362 -20.39 8.15 21.19
N GLY A 363 -19.11 8.41 20.90
CA GLY A 363 -18.36 9.49 21.54
C GLY A 363 -16.90 9.53 21.11
N SER A 364 -16.23 10.65 21.34
CA SER A 364 -14.80 10.79 21.03
C SER A 364 -13.95 9.79 21.84
N VAL A 365 -12.91 9.25 21.21
CA VAL A 365 -11.97 8.32 21.87
C VAL A 365 -11.39 9.03 23.10
N PRO A 366 -11.44 8.46 24.32
CA PRO A 366 -10.91 9.10 25.52
C PRO A 366 -9.44 9.49 25.35
N ASP A 367 -9.07 10.70 25.78
CA ASP A 367 -7.70 11.24 25.63
C ASP A 367 -6.64 10.33 26.23
N GLY A 368 -6.94 9.71 27.38
CA GLY A 368 -6.05 8.76 28.02
C GLY A 368 -5.74 7.53 27.16
N VAL A 369 -6.66 7.07 26.31
CA VAL A 369 -6.44 5.95 25.38
C VAL A 369 -5.60 6.38 24.19
N MET A 370 -5.88 7.56 23.63
CA MET A 370 -5.09 8.13 22.52
C MET A 370 -3.64 8.37 22.94
N ASP A 371 -3.42 8.92 24.14
CA ASP A 371 -2.08 9.16 24.70
C ASP A 371 -1.24 7.89 24.81
N ILE A 372 -1.88 6.75 25.06
CA ILE A 372 -1.18 5.46 25.17
C ILE A 372 -0.75 4.99 23.78
N PHE A 373 -1.66 4.99 22.81
CA PHE A 373 -1.33 4.57 21.44
C PHE A 373 -0.33 5.52 20.76
N GLU A 374 -0.38 6.82 21.05
CA GLU A 374 0.62 7.79 20.64
C GLU A 374 2.01 7.50 21.24
N LYS A 375 2.07 7.19 22.53
CA LYS A 375 3.33 6.77 23.17
C LYS A 375 3.84 5.46 22.57
N ILE A 376 2.95 4.57 22.17
CA ILE A 376 3.31 3.32 21.51
C ILE A 376 3.89 3.61 20.11
N ASP A 377 3.22 4.43 19.30
CA ASP A 377 3.69 4.83 17.96
C ASP A 377 5.06 5.52 18.02
N LEU A 378 5.20 6.54 18.88
CA LEU A 378 6.43 7.35 18.98
C LEU A 378 7.60 6.63 19.66
N ASN A 379 7.36 5.90 20.76
CA ASN A 379 8.46 5.30 21.53
C ASN A 379 8.80 3.86 21.09
N TYR A 380 7.81 3.09 20.63
CA TYR A 380 8.00 1.68 20.30
C TYR A 380 8.23 1.46 18.79
N LYS A 381 8.02 2.49 17.95
CA LYS A 381 8.21 2.46 16.49
C LYS A 381 7.55 1.24 15.82
N LEU A 382 6.41 0.80 16.37
CA LEU A 382 5.63 -0.28 15.78
C LEU A 382 4.97 0.22 14.48
N LYS A 383 4.90 -0.63 13.46
CA LYS A 383 4.19 -0.29 12.23
C LYS A 383 2.70 -0.10 12.49
N GLU A 384 2.07 0.81 11.76
CA GLU A 384 0.64 1.17 11.96
C GLU A 384 -0.28 -0.05 11.83
N GLU A 385 0.02 -0.94 10.89
CA GLU A 385 -0.62 -2.25 10.72
C GLU A 385 -0.67 -3.10 12.00
N VAL A 386 0.43 -3.11 12.75
CA VAL A 386 0.56 -3.90 13.99
C VAL A 386 -0.22 -3.25 15.13
N ILE A 387 -0.24 -1.91 15.17
CA ILE A 387 -1.05 -1.13 16.12
C ILE A 387 -2.54 -1.36 15.86
N ASN A 388 -2.96 -1.42 14.59
CA ASN A 388 -4.34 -1.73 14.20
C ASN A 388 -4.76 -3.13 14.67
N VAL A 389 -3.90 -4.13 14.50
CA VAL A 389 -4.15 -5.49 15.00
C VAL A 389 -4.16 -5.54 16.53
N LEU A 390 -3.34 -4.74 17.21
CA LEU A 390 -3.38 -4.59 18.67
C LEU A 390 -4.73 -4.02 19.15
N ILE A 391 -5.25 -3.00 18.47
CA ILE A 391 -6.58 -2.41 18.74
C ILE A 391 -7.67 -3.46 18.56
N HIS A 392 -7.61 -4.21 17.45
CA HIS A 392 -8.50 -5.34 17.19
C HIS A 392 -8.44 -6.37 18.33
N TYR A 393 -7.24 -6.76 18.75
CA TYR A 393 -7.04 -7.77 19.78
C TYR A 393 -7.60 -7.36 21.14
N ILE A 394 -7.38 -6.10 21.56
CA ILE A 394 -7.93 -5.57 22.82
C ILE A 394 -9.46 -5.67 22.83
N TYR A 395 -10.07 -5.32 21.69
CA TYR A 395 -11.51 -5.36 21.53
C TYR A 395 -12.06 -6.79 21.56
N VAL A 396 -11.52 -7.71 20.74
CA VAL A 396 -11.99 -9.10 20.63
C VAL A 396 -11.76 -9.88 21.93
N ASP A 397 -10.64 -9.65 22.60
CA ASP A 397 -10.30 -10.31 23.86
C ASP A 397 -11.03 -9.70 25.08
N ARG A 398 -11.88 -8.69 24.86
CA ARG A 398 -12.59 -7.89 25.89
C ARG A 398 -11.69 -7.43 27.02
N ARG A 399 -10.46 -7.01 26.69
CA ARG A 399 -9.52 -6.47 27.67
C ARG A 399 -9.92 -5.06 28.07
N SER A 400 -9.48 -4.64 29.26
CA SER A 400 -9.69 -3.27 29.71
C SER A 400 -8.84 -2.29 28.87
N TRP A 401 -9.43 -1.17 28.47
CA TRP A 401 -8.76 -0.04 27.78
C TRP A 401 -7.88 0.80 28.74
N THR A 402 -7.31 0.16 29.76
CA THR A 402 -6.45 0.80 30.77
C THR A 402 -4.99 0.78 30.30
N LYS A 403 -4.22 1.81 30.69
CA LYS A 403 -2.79 1.94 30.39
C LYS A 403 -1.99 0.65 30.59
N ALA A 404 -2.12 0.04 31.77
CA ALA A 404 -1.38 -1.18 32.10
C ALA A 404 -1.72 -2.38 31.20
N SER A 405 -2.98 -2.51 30.77
CA SER A 405 -3.42 -3.60 29.89
C SER A 405 -2.87 -3.43 28.47
N ILE A 406 -2.96 -2.20 27.93
CA ILE A 406 -2.49 -1.89 26.57
C ILE A 406 -0.96 -1.97 26.50
N GLU A 407 -0.24 -1.39 27.47
CA GLU A 407 1.22 -1.45 27.55
C GLU A 407 1.73 -2.88 27.74
N ALA A 408 1.03 -3.73 28.50
CA ALA A 408 1.42 -5.12 28.68
C ALA A 408 1.32 -5.92 27.36
N VAL A 409 0.27 -5.69 26.56
CA VAL A 409 0.14 -6.35 25.26
C VAL A 409 1.16 -5.79 24.26
N ALA A 410 1.32 -4.46 24.21
CA ALA A 410 2.32 -3.83 23.33
C ALA A 410 3.75 -4.28 23.67
N SER A 411 4.08 -4.41 24.96
CA SER A 411 5.39 -4.91 25.41
C SER A 411 5.60 -6.39 25.09
N ASP A 412 4.55 -7.22 25.17
CA ASP A 412 4.61 -8.63 24.76
C ASP A 412 4.80 -8.77 23.24
N MET A 413 4.11 -7.96 22.44
CA MET A 413 4.28 -7.93 20.98
C MET A 413 5.68 -7.44 20.57
N LEU A 414 6.20 -6.42 21.24
CA LEU A 414 7.56 -5.91 21.05
C LEU A 414 8.61 -6.97 21.43
N GLY A 415 8.43 -7.63 22.58
CA GLY A 415 9.34 -8.67 23.06
C GLY A 415 9.40 -9.88 22.13
N LYS A 416 8.31 -10.16 21.41
CA LYS A 416 8.23 -11.21 20.37
C LYS A 416 8.66 -10.74 18.98
N GLN A 417 9.13 -9.50 18.83
CA GLN A 417 9.59 -8.91 17.56
C GLN A 417 8.54 -8.95 16.44
N ILE A 418 7.28 -8.68 16.78
CA ILE A 418 6.19 -8.64 15.80
C ILE A 418 6.25 -7.30 15.06
N LEU A 419 6.70 -7.32 13.81
CA LEU A 419 6.97 -6.12 13.01
C LEU A 419 6.09 -6.00 11.77
N THR A 420 5.30 -7.02 11.42
CA THR A 420 4.43 -7.02 10.23
C THR A 420 2.98 -7.38 10.59
N TYR A 421 2.05 -6.99 9.72
CA TYR A 421 0.64 -7.35 9.83
C TYR A 421 0.44 -8.87 10.00
N GLU A 422 1.10 -9.66 9.15
CA GLU A 422 0.94 -11.12 9.08
C GLU A 422 1.34 -11.79 10.42
N GLN A 423 2.47 -11.36 10.98
CA GLN A 423 2.95 -11.84 12.29
C GLN A 423 1.99 -11.44 13.42
N ALA A 424 1.40 -10.25 13.36
CA ALA A 424 0.45 -9.78 14.36
C ALA A 424 -0.85 -10.59 14.33
N VAL A 425 -1.35 -10.93 13.14
CA VAL A 425 -2.53 -11.79 12.96
C VAL A 425 -2.27 -13.19 13.52
N GLU A 426 -1.10 -13.78 13.22
CA GLU A 426 -0.73 -15.10 13.69
C GLU A 426 -0.65 -15.14 15.23
N TYR A 427 -0.06 -14.12 15.84
CA TYR A 427 -0.02 -13.96 17.30
C TYR A 427 -1.42 -13.92 17.93
N VAL A 428 -2.36 -13.17 17.33
CA VAL A 428 -3.75 -13.09 17.82
C VAL A 428 -4.44 -14.45 17.74
N ARG A 429 -4.28 -15.16 16.63
CA ARG A 429 -4.85 -16.51 16.44
C ARG A 429 -4.27 -17.52 17.41
N GLU A 430 -2.96 -17.48 17.66
CA GLU A 430 -2.29 -18.36 18.62
C GLU A 430 -2.84 -18.13 20.05
N ARG A 431 -2.96 -16.86 20.47
CA ARG A 431 -3.57 -16.47 21.76
C ARG A 431 -5.01 -16.94 21.91
N GLN A 432 -5.83 -16.81 20.86
CA GLN A 432 -7.22 -17.28 20.86
C GLN A 432 -7.29 -18.81 21.00
N ARG A 433 -6.49 -19.55 20.21
CA ARG A 433 -6.40 -21.03 20.29
C ARG A 433 -6.00 -21.50 21.69
N TYR A 434 -5.02 -20.88 22.34
CA TYR A 434 -4.64 -21.23 23.71
C TYR A 434 -5.79 -21.02 24.71
N LYS A 435 -6.56 -19.93 24.56
CA LYS A 435 -7.73 -19.67 25.42
C LYS A 435 -8.85 -20.69 25.20
N GLU A 436 -9.15 -21.04 23.96
CA GLU A 436 -10.15 -22.05 23.62
C GLU A 436 -9.76 -23.44 24.15
N GLN A 437 -8.50 -23.83 24.02
CA GLN A 437 -7.98 -25.08 24.58
C GLN A 437 -8.04 -25.10 26.11
N ALA A 438 -7.72 -23.98 26.77
CA ALA A 438 -7.83 -23.86 28.22
C ALA A 438 -9.30 -23.92 28.69
N ALA A 439 -10.22 -23.25 27.97
CA ALA A 439 -11.65 -23.30 28.24
C ALA A 439 -12.24 -24.71 28.01
N ALA A 440 -11.83 -25.41 26.97
CA ALA A 440 -12.22 -26.79 26.69
C ALA A 440 -11.72 -27.76 27.77
N LYS A 441 -10.47 -27.60 28.24
CA LYS A 441 -9.93 -28.37 29.38
C LYS A 441 -10.69 -28.09 30.68
N ALA A 442 -11.06 -26.83 30.95
CA ALA A 442 -11.86 -26.46 32.12
C ALA A 442 -13.31 -27.00 32.04
N ALA A 443 -13.92 -27.01 30.85
CA ALA A 443 -15.24 -27.58 30.62
C ALA A 443 -15.23 -29.12 30.76
N ALA A 444 -14.18 -29.79 30.26
CA ALA A 444 -13.99 -31.23 30.43
C ALA A 444 -13.76 -31.62 31.90
N ALA A 445 -13.04 -30.80 32.68
CA ALA A 445 -12.89 -30.98 34.12
C ALA A 445 -14.21 -30.82 34.89
N LYS A 446 -15.07 -29.87 34.49
CA LYS A 446 -16.42 -29.71 35.05
C LYS A 446 -17.36 -30.88 34.72
N ASN A 447 -17.25 -31.48 33.53
CA ASN A 447 -18.06 -32.66 33.15
C ASN A 447 -17.63 -33.95 33.88
N LYS A 448 -16.35 -34.09 34.25
CA LYS A 448 -15.90 -35.22 35.09
C LYS A 448 -16.38 -35.12 36.56
N GLY A 449 -16.74 -33.94 37.04
CA GLY A 449 -17.27 -33.74 38.40
C GLY A 449 -18.77 -34.00 38.56
N ARG A 450 -19.51 -34.28 37.47
CA ARG A 450 -20.99 -34.42 37.48
C ARG A 450 -21.47 -35.88 37.34
N GLY A 451 -20.57 -36.85 37.45
CA GLY A 451 -20.87 -38.29 37.49
C GLY A 451 -20.62 -38.87 38.89
N GLY A 452 -21.36 -38.40 39.89
CA GLY A 452 -21.11 -38.82 41.27
C GLY A 452 -22.20 -38.43 42.25
N ARG A 453 -23.48 -38.61 41.89
CA ARG A 453 -24.56 -38.60 42.89
C ARG A 453 -25.80 -39.35 42.41
N ASN A 454 -25.95 -40.60 42.84
CA ASN A 454 -27.25 -41.07 43.33
C ASN A 454 -27.24 -42.41 44.08
N THR A 455 -28.26 -42.51 44.95
CA THR A 455 -28.72 -43.62 45.82
C THR A 455 -28.04 -43.64 47.20
N ARG A 456 -28.73 -43.67 48.36
CA ARG A 456 -30.12 -44.03 48.73
C ARG A 456 -30.30 -43.53 50.19
N GLY A 457 -31.32 -42.75 50.59
CA GLY A 457 -32.63 -43.22 51.05
C GLY A 457 -32.90 -42.89 52.53
N GLN A 458 -34.06 -42.28 52.80
CA GLN A 458 -34.87 -42.25 54.05
C GLN A 458 -34.62 -41.26 55.23
N THR A 459 -35.61 -40.35 55.35
CA THR A 459 -36.38 -39.88 56.53
C THR A 459 -35.78 -39.17 57.76
N LYS A 460 -36.49 -38.08 58.10
CA LYS A 460 -36.78 -37.45 59.41
C LYS A 460 -35.80 -36.42 60.01
N GLN A 461 -36.33 -35.18 60.04
CA GLN A 461 -36.27 -34.11 61.05
C GLN A 461 -35.06 -33.96 62.01
N GLN A 462 -34.54 -32.72 61.96
CA GLN A 462 -34.12 -31.83 63.05
C GLN A 462 -32.72 -31.94 63.71
N LYS A 463 -32.08 -30.76 63.64
CA LYS A 463 -31.06 -30.09 64.46
C LYS A 463 -29.57 -30.42 64.20
N PRO A 464 -28.71 -29.37 64.10
CA PRO A 464 -27.30 -29.48 63.73
C PRO A 464 -26.40 -29.79 64.92
N GLN A 465 -25.35 -30.59 64.69
CA GLN A 465 -24.17 -30.69 65.56
C GLN A 465 -22.89 -30.80 64.71
N ILE A 466 -21.95 -29.89 64.99
CA ILE A 466 -20.58 -29.80 64.44
C ILE A 466 -19.75 -30.95 65.04
N PRO A 467 -18.91 -31.66 64.27
CA PRO A 467 -17.48 -31.66 64.61
C PRO A 467 -16.45 -31.92 63.48
N ILE A 468 -15.38 -31.12 63.53
CA ILE A 468 -13.95 -31.49 63.46
C ILE A 468 -13.29 -31.72 62.08
N VAL A 469 -12.48 -30.70 61.73
CA VAL A 469 -11.16 -30.70 61.06
C VAL A 469 -10.63 -32.02 60.50
N GLN A 470 -10.28 -32.02 59.21
CA GLN A 470 -9.14 -32.77 58.68
C GLN A 470 -8.24 -31.88 57.81
N PRO A 471 -6.91 -32.01 57.94
CA PRO A 471 -5.92 -31.26 57.18
C PRO A 471 -5.68 -31.85 55.79
N ALA A 472 -4.98 -31.07 54.99
CA ALA A 472 -4.76 -31.24 53.56
C ALA A 472 -3.64 -32.23 53.17
N VAL A 473 -3.64 -32.51 51.87
CA VAL A 473 -2.54 -32.92 50.96
C VAL A 473 -2.24 -34.42 50.83
N GLN A 474 -2.69 -34.98 49.71
CA GLN A 474 -2.14 -36.20 49.09
C GLN A 474 -0.90 -35.80 48.25
N GLN A 475 0.25 -36.40 48.54
CA GLN A 475 1.42 -36.46 47.67
C GLN A 475 1.47 -37.85 47.02
N ALA A 476 1.77 -37.88 45.71
CA ALA A 476 1.87 -39.08 44.91
C ALA A 476 3.10 -39.93 45.32
N GLU A 477 2.90 -41.25 45.39
CA GLU A 477 3.93 -42.23 45.73
C GLU A 477 4.97 -42.34 44.59
N LEU A 478 6.26 -42.24 44.94
CA LEU A 478 7.40 -42.49 44.06
C LEU A 478 7.79 -43.99 44.16
N THR A 479 8.08 -44.62 43.04
CA THR A 479 8.46 -46.04 42.93
C THR A 479 9.84 -46.33 43.53
N ASP A 480 10.00 -47.51 44.17
CA ASP A 480 11.20 -47.96 44.91
C ASP A 480 12.52 -47.91 44.13
N GLU A 481 12.47 -47.98 42.80
CA GLU A 481 13.66 -47.89 41.94
C GLU A 481 14.23 -46.46 41.86
N GLU A 482 13.39 -45.43 42.01
CA GLU A 482 13.82 -44.03 41.97
C GLU A 482 14.48 -43.62 43.30
N LEU A 483 14.01 -44.17 44.42
CA LEU A 483 14.60 -43.98 45.75
C LEU A 483 16.05 -44.48 45.79
N GLN A 484 16.32 -45.66 45.22
CA GLN A 484 17.67 -46.23 45.21
C GLN A 484 18.64 -45.43 44.34
N ARG A 485 18.17 -44.86 43.22
CA ARG A 485 18.98 -43.96 42.38
C ARG A 485 19.32 -42.65 43.07
N ILE A 486 18.41 -42.11 43.88
CA ILE A 486 18.65 -40.90 44.68
C ILE A 486 19.69 -41.18 45.76
N ILE A 487 19.62 -42.33 46.44
CA ILE A 487 20.59 -42.73 47.48
C ILE A 487 22.00 -42.96 46.90
N GLN A 488 22.12 -43.59 45.73
CA GLN A 488 23.43 -43.75 45.07
C GLN A 488 24.03 -42.41 44.61
N LYS A 489 23.20 -41.49 44.10
CA LYS A 489 23.66 -40.14 43.73
C LYS A 489 24.10 -39.33 44.95
N ALA A 490 23.40 -39.45 46.08
CA ALA A 490 23.78 -38.80 47.33
C ALA A 490 25.14 -39.31 47.86
N ARG A 491 25.36 -40.63 47.88
CA ARG A 491 26.66 -41.21 48.30
C ARG A 491 27.84 -40.76 47.43
N ARG A 492 27.65 -40.66 46.11
CA ARG A 492 28.70 -40.17 45.19
C ARG A 492 29.00 -38.69 45.34
N LEU A 493 28.06 -37.90 45.85
CA LEU A 493 28.27 -36.47 46.10
C LEU A 493 28.99 -36.26 47.45
N ASP A 494 28.69 -37.04 48.48
CA ASP A 494 29.38 -36.95 49.78
C ASP A 494 30.85 -37.38 49.74
N GLU A 495 31.22 -38.33 48.87
CA GLU A 495 32.64 -38.72 48.66
C GLU A 495 33.45 -37.70 47.85
N LYS A 496 32.79 -36.76 47.15
CA LYS A 496 33.47 -35.68 46.40
C LYS A 496 33.70 -34.41 47.23
N PHE A 497 33.21 -34.36 48.46
CA PHE A 497 33.36 -33.22 49.38
C PHE A 497 34.09 -33.58 50.69
N LYS A 498 34.93 -34.63 50.69
CA LYS A 498 35.88 -34.93 51.76
C LYS A 498 37.32 -34.88 51.30
#